data_AF-A0A7K2L366-F1
#
_entry.id   AF-A0A7K2L366-F1
#
_cell.length_a   1.000
_cell.length_b   1.000
_cell.length_c   1.000
_cell.angle_alpha   90.00
_cell.angle_beta   90.00
_cell.angle_gamma   90.00
#
_symmetry.space_group_name_H-M   'P 1'
#
loop_
_entity.id
_entity.type
_entity.pdbx_description
1 polymer ?
#
loop_
_entity_poly.entity_id
_entity_poly.type
_entity_poly.pdbx_seq_one_letter_code
_entity_poly.pdbx_strand_id
1 'polypeptide(L)'
;VPLVEAARRGGATVVLRVKVGDVVYEGDVVADIHHGSVPEAEVLKAVLAGPERTFHQDPVLAFRLLSDIGLRALSSAINDPATTVQALDAVEDLLRRAATGPVVRTSRAIPD
;
A
#
# COMPACT_ATOMS: atom_id res chain seq x y z
N VAL A 1 9.28 -12.60 -1.57
CA VAL A 1 9.44 -13.94 -2.20
C VAL A 1 9.13 -15.11 -1.26
N PRO A 2 9.52 -15.11 0.04
CA PRO A 2 9.31 -16.26 0.92
C PRO A 2 7.85 -16.75 1.01
N LEU A 3 6.89 -15.82 1.12
CA LEU A 3 5.46 -16.16 1.22
C LEU A 3 4.93 -16.88 -0.02
N VAL A 4 5.32 -16.46 -1.23
CA VAL A 4 4.87 -17.08 -2.48
C VAL A 4 5.36 -18.52 -2.56
N GLU A 5 6.61 -18.77 -2.16
CA GLU A 5 7.17 -20.12 -2.13
C GLU A 5 6.54 -20.98 -1.04
N ALA A 6 6.25 -20.40 0.14
CA ALA A 6 5.52 -21.10 1.20
C ALA A 6 4.11 -21.51 0.75
N ALA A 7 3.38 -20.60 0.10
CA ALA A 7 2.06 -20.87 -0.47
C ALA A 7 2.11 -21.96 -1.54
N ARG A 8 3.10 -21.92 -2.45
CA ARG A 8 3.30 -22.95 -3.49
C ARG A 8 3.55 -24.33 -2.89
N ARG A 9 4.43 -24.44 -1.89
CA ARG A 9 4.71 -25.73 -1.23
C ARG A 9 3.48 -26.30 -0.52
N GLY A 10 2.68 -25.43 0.08
CA GLY A 10 1.46 -25.83 0.80
C GLY A 10 0.23 -26.01 -0.08
N GLY A 11 0.34 -25.83 -1.41
CA GLY A 11 -0.81 -25.85 -2.32
C GLY A 11 -1.87 -24.78 -1.98
N ALA A 12 -1.48 -23.71 -1.30
CA ALA A 12 -2.39 -22.74 -0.72
C ALA A 12 -2.50 -21.46 -1.58
N THR A 13 -3.67 -20.84 -1.53
CA THR A 13 -3.88 -19.47 -2.02
C THR A 13 -4.00 -18.53 -0.83
N VAL A 14 -3.15 -17.50 -0.79
CA VAL A 14 -3.12 -16.49 0.29
C VAL A 14 -3.78 -15.20 -0.21
N VAL A 15 -4.81 -14.74 0.49
CA VAL A 15 -5.54 -13.50 0.17
C VAL A 15 -5.22 -12.48 1.24
N LEU A 16 -4.33 -11.54 0.95
CA LEU A 16 -4.01 -10.46 1.88
C LEU A 16 -5.23 -9.55 2.05
N ARG A 17 -5.63 -9.32 3.30
CA ARG A 17 -6.72 -8.41 3.70
C ARG A 17 -6.25 -7.00 3.96
N VAL A 18 -4.95 -6.87 4.22
CA VAL A 18 -4.25 -5.62 4.42
C VAL A 18 -3.49 -5.23 3.16
N LYS A 19 -3.41 -3.93 2.92
CA LYS A 19 -2.66 -3.32 1.82
C LYS A 19 -1.58 -2.42 2.41
N VAL A 20 -0.59 -2.10 1.59
CA VAL A 20 0.41 -1.11 1.99
C VAL A 20 -0.26 0.21 2.36
N GLY A 21 0.10 0.72 3.54
CA GLY A 21 -0.46 1.93 4.11
C GLY A 21 -1.63 1.68 5.06
N ASP A 22 -2.24 0.50 5.09
CA ASP A 22 -3.30 0.24 6.07
C ASP A 22 -2.74 0.34 7.50
N VAL A 23 -3.54 0.89 8.39
CA VAL A 23 -3.28 0.82 9.83
C VAL A 23 -3.74 -0.57 10.28
N VAL A 24 -2.89 -1.25 11.04
CA VAL A 24 -3.17 -2.58 11.57
C VAL A 24 -3.04 -2.58 13.09
N TYR A 25 -3.91 -3.32 13.75
CA TYR A 25 -3.94 -3.51 15.20
C TYR A 25 -3.69 -4.97 15.56
N GLU A 26 -3.32 -5.21 16.82
CA GLU A 26 -3.24 -6.56 17.34
C GLU A 26 -4.61 -7.24 17.28
N GLY A 27 -4.66 -8.45 16.75
CA GLY A 27 -5.88 -9.21 16.54
C GLY A 27 -6.55 -9.00 15.17
N ASP A 28 -6.06 -8.07 14.34
CA ASP A 28 -6.58 -7.90 12.99
C ASP A 28 -6.27 -9.11 12.11
N VAL A 29 -7.24 -9.48 11.27
CA VAL A 29 -7.06 -10.52 10.26
C VAL A 29 -6.26 -9.95 9.09
N VAL A 30 -5.04 -10.44 8.88
CA VAL A 30 -4.15 -9.95 7.81
C VAL A 30 -4.27 -10.73 6.49
N ALA A 31 -4.73 -11.99 6.53
CA ALA A 31 -4.88 -12.82 5.34
C ALA A 31 -5.89 -13.97 5.53
N ASP A 32 -6.59 -14.32 4.45
CA ASP A 32 -7.35 -15.58 4.32
C ASP A 32 -6.48 -16.64 3.61
N ILE A 33 -6.61 -17.91 3.99
CA ILE A 33 -5.88 -19.04 3.39
C ILE A 33 -6.88 -20.05 2.79
N HIS A 34 -6.72 -20.37 1.51
CA HIS A 34 -7.61 -21.29 0.78
C HIS A 34 -6.86 -22.51 0.22
N HIS A 35 -7.58 -23.63 0.03
CA HIS A 35 -7.19 -24.89 -0.61
C HIS A 35 -6.00 -25.68 -0.02
N GLY A 36 -5.25 -25.09 0.91
CA GLY A 36 -4.07 -25.70 1.51
C GLY A 36 -3.69 -24.99 2.82
N SER A 37 -2.43 -25.11 3.22
CA SER A 37 -1.92 -24.45 4.44
C SER A 37 -0.64 -23.67 4.18
N VAL A 38 -0.48 -22.57 4.91
CA VAL A 38 0.77 -21.81 5.00
C VAL A 38 1.05 -21.61 6.48
N PRO A 39 2.28 -21.82 6.97
CA PRO A 39 2.61 -21.49 8.35
C PRO A 39 2.30 -20.03 8.64
N GLU A 40 1.57 -19.77 9.73
CA GLU A 40 1.18 -18.41 10.13
C GLU A 40 2.38 -17.46 10.21
N ALA A 41 3.50 -17.94 10.75
CA ALA A 41 4.74 -17.16 10.84
C ALA A 41 5.26 -16.68 9.46
N GLU A 42 5.05 -17.42 8.38
CA GLU A 42 5.46 -16.99 7.03
C GLU A 42 4.52 -15.93 6.45
N VAL A 43 3.24 -15.97 6.81
CA VAL A 43 2.26 -14.92 6.46
C VAL A 43 2.61 -13.64 7.22
N LEU A 44 2.78 -13.73 8.53
CA LEU A 44 3.07 -12.56 9.38
C LEU A 44 4.40 -11.89 9.02
N LYS A 45 5.46 -12.66 8.73
CA LYS A 45 6.75 -12.09 8.26
C LYS A 45 6.64 -11.32 6.94
N ALA A 46 5.61 -11.60 6.13
CA ALA A 46 5.40 -10.90 4.87
C ALA A 46 4.65 -9.57 5.06
N VAL A 47 4.03 -9.35 6.21
CA VAL A 47 3.35 -8.10 6.58
C VAL A 47 4.30 -7.28 7.44
N LEU A 48 4.97 -6.32 6.82
CA LEU A 48 5.86 -5.41 7.53
C LEU A 48 5.05 -4.26 8.12
N ALA A 49 4.95 -4.22 9.45
CA ALA A 49 4.33 -3.14 10.20
C ALA A 49 5.37 -2.37 11.03
N GLY A 50 5.09 -1.11 11.31
CA GLY A 50 5.91 -0.24 12.12
C GLY A 50 5.09 0.91 12.71
N PRO A 51 5.65 1.68 13.65
CA PRO A 51 4.93 2.78 14.30
C PRO A 51 4.60 3.93 13.33
N GLU A 52 5.32 4.02 12.22
CA GLU A 52 5.15 5.06 11.20
C GLU A 52 5.23 4.46 9.80
N ARG A 53 4.60 5.14 8.84
CA ARG A 53 4.73 4.79 7.42
C ARG A 53 6.10 5.20 6.89
N THR A 54 6.61 4.44 5.92
CA THR A 54 7.90 4.73 5.26
C THR A 54 7.73 4.78 3.75
N PHE A 55 8.60 5.53 3.07
CA PHE A 55 8.55 5.67 1.60
C PHE A 55 9.04 4.44 0.84
N HIS A 56 9.70 3.48 1.50
CA HIS A 56 10.36 2.37 0.80
C HIS A 56 9.41 1.50 0.00
N GLN A 57 8.19 1.28 0.51
CA GLN A 57 7.18 0.44 -0.15
C GLN A 57 5.81 1.10 -0.27
N ASP A 58 5.62 2.31 0.31
CA ASP A 58 4.35 3.05 0.27
C ASP A 58 4.44 4.26 -0.68
N PRO A 59 4.23 4.07 -2.00
CA PRO A 59 4.16 5.20 -2.94
C PRO A 59 2.94 6.08 -2.70
N VAL A 60 1.90 5.59 -2.03
CA VAL A 60 0.68 6.36 -1.73
C VAL A 60 0.95 7.42 -0.66
N LEU A 61 1.92 7.18 0.23
CA LEU A 61 2.34 8.15 1.25
C LEU A 61 2.76 9.50 0.64
N ALA A 62 3.48 9.50 -0.49
CA ALA A 62 3.92 10.73 -1.15
C ALA A 62 2.72 11.60 -1.59
N PHE A 63 1.71 11.00 -2.20
CA PHE A 63 0.48 11.70 -2.59
C PHE A 63 -0.27 12.27 -1.39
N ARG A 64 -0.30 11.52 -0.29
CA ARG A 64 -0.95 11.97 0.94
C ARG A 64 -0.22 13.18 1.54
N LEU A 65 1.11 13.14 1.62
CA LEU A 65 1.89 14.26 2.13
C LEU A 65 1.76 15.51 1.26
N LEU A 66 1.78 15.36 -0.08
CA LEU A 66 1.55 16.48 -1.01
C LEU A 66 0.14 17.08 -0.84
N SER A 67 -0.86 16.24 -0.64
CA SER A 67 -2.23 16.70 -0.35
C SER A 67 -2.29 17.46 0.98
N ASP A 68 -1.63 16.96 2.02
CA ASP A 68 -1.57 17.64 3.32
C ASP A 68 -0.84 18.99 3.24
N ILE A 69 0.22 19.07 2.42
CA ILE A 69 0.95 20.33 2.16
C ILE A 69 0.01 21.33 1.48
N GLY A 70 -0.71 20.94 0.43
CA GLY A 70 -1.67 21.80 -0.25
C GLY A 70 -2.80 22.27 0.67
N LEU A 71 -3.37 21.36 1.46
CA LEU A 71 -4.42 21.71 2.43
C LEU A 71 -3.93 22.69 3.51
N ARG A 72 -2.71 22.51 4.01
CA ARG A 72 -2.11 23.46 4.98
C ARG A 72 -1.83 24.81 4.34
N ALA A 73 -1.34 24.83 3.11
CA ALA A 73 -1.07 26.06 2.37
C ALA A 73 -2.36 26.87 2.13
N LEU A 74 -3.48 26.20 1.84
CA LEU A 74 -4.80 26.83 1.69
C LEU A 74 -5.49 27.23 3.00
N SER A 75 -4.93 26.89 4.16
CA SER A 75 -5.54 27.28 5.44
C SER A 75 -5.65 28.80 5.56
N SER A 76 -6.67 29.30 6.28
CA SER A 76 -6.90 30.75 6.45
C SER A 76 -5.72 31.50 7.09
N ALA A 77 -4.91 30.79 7.89
CA ALA A 77 -3.73 31.35 8.53
C ALA A 77 -2.54 31.53 7.56
N ILE A 78 -2.41 30.65 6.57
CA ILE A 78 -1.29 30.65 5.62
C ILE A 78 -1.67 31.35 4.30
N ASN A 79 -2.81 30.95 3.71
CA ASN A 79 -3.37 31.48 2.47
C ASN A 79 -2.33 31.61 1.34
N ASP A 80 -1.58 30.53 1.11
CA ASP A 80 -0.54 30.42 0.08
C ASP A 80 -1.00 29.53 -1.08
N PRO A 81 -1.68 30.10 -2.09
CA PRO A 81 -2.08 29.35 -3.28
C PRO A 81 -0.89 28.92 -4.13
N ALA A 82 0.27 29.59 -4.07
CA ALA A 82 1.43 29.23 -4.90
C ALA A 82 2.02 27.89 -4.44
N THR A 83 2.15 27.66 -3.13
CA THR A 83 2.56 26.34 -2.59
C THR A 83 1.55 25.25 -2.94
N THR A 84 0.25 25.58 -2.99
CA THR A 84 -0.79 24.62 -3.39
C THR A 84 -0.61 24.18 -4.84
N VAL A 85 -0.38 25.12 -5.75
CA VAL A 85 -0.10 24.82 -7.16
C VAL A 85 1.13 23.92 -7.28
N GLN A 86 2.21 24.23 -6.57
CA GLN A 86 3.43 23.39 -6.58
C GLN A 86 3.16 21.96 -6.08
N ALA A 87 2.33 21.80 -5.04
CA ALA A 87 1.94 20.48 -4.56
C ALA A 87 1.12 19.69 -5.60
N LEU A 88 0.24 20.36 -6.34
CA LEU A 88 -0.53 19.76 -7.45
C LEU A 88 0.37 19.37 -8.62
N ASP A 89 1.33 20.22 -9.01
CA ASP A 89 2.31 19.92 -10.06
C ASP A 89 3.12 18.66 -9.71
N ALA A 90 3.53 18.52 -8.44
CA ALA A 90 4.23 17.34 -7.97
C ALA A 90 3.34 16.08 -8.00
N VAL A 91 2.06 16.20 -7.63
CA VAL A 91 1.08 15.10 -7.77
C VAL A 91 0.92 14.69 -9.23
N GLU A 92 0.80 15.67 -10.14
CA GLU A 92 0.69 15.42 -11.58
C GLU A 92 1.91 14.65 -12.11
N ASP A 93 3.12 15.09 -11.76
CA ASP A 93 4.36 14.41 -12.15
C ASP A 93 4.40 12.95 -11.66
N LEU A 94 4.06 12.71 -10.39
CA LEU A 94 3.99 11.37 -9.83
C LEU A 94 2.93 10.49 -10.53
N LEU A 95 1.76 11.04 -10.84
CA LEU A 95 0.71 10.32 -11.58
C LEU A 95 1.15 9.97 -12.99
N ARG A 96 1.82 10.89 -13.70
CA ARG A 96 2.36 10.64 -15.05
C ARG A 96 3.37 9.50 -15.04
N ARG A 97 4.30 9.50 -14.07
CA ARG A 97 5.28 8.43 -13.89
C ARG A 97 4.59 7.09 -13.63
N ALA A 98 3.61 7.08 -12.71
CA ALA A 98 2.85 5.87 -12.38
C ALA A 98 2.06 5.31 -13.58
N ALA A 99 1.43 6.19 -14.38
CA ALA A 99 0.63 5.79 -15.54
C ALA A 99 1.47 5.16 -16.67
N THR A 100 2.74 5.54 -16.79
CA THR A 100 3.67 4.95 -17.77
C THR A 100 4.32 3.65 -17.30
N GLY A 101 4.11 3.26 -16.05
CA GLY A 101 4.65 2.02 -15.49
C GLY A 101 3.92 0.77 -15.99
N PRO A 102 4.57 -0.40 -15.96
CA PRO A 102 3.92 -1.66 -16.31
C PRO A 102 2.76 -1.96 -15.34
N VAL A 103 1.54 -2.02 -15.88
CA VAL A 103 0.35 -2.45 -15.12
C VAL A 103 0.25 -3.97 -15.21
N VAL A 104 0.82 -4.68 -14.24
CA VAL A 104 0.62 -6.13 -14.10
C VAL A 104 -0.69 -6.36 -13.36
N ARG A 105 -1.79 -6.56 -14.10
CA ARG A 105 -3.06 -7.06 -13.55
C ARG A 105 -3.15 -8.56 -13.76
N THR A 106 -2.58 -9.34 -12.86
CA THR A 106 -2.92 -10.76 -12.71
C THR A 106 -3.94 -10.88 -11.58
N SER A 107 -5.22 -10.79 -11.93
CA SER A 107 -6.30 -11.24 -11.05
C SER A 107 -6.63 -12.68 -11.45
N ARG A 108 -6.55 -13.60 -10.49
CA ARG A 108 -7.12 -14.94 -10.64
C ARG A 108 -8.38 -14.97 -9.77
N ALA A 109 -9.50 -15.40 -10.34
CA ALA A 109 -10.67 -15.70 -9.53
C ALA A 109 -10.27 -16.76 -8.49
N ILE A 110 -10.60 -16.50 -7.23
CA ILE A 110 -10.43 -17.46 -6.14
C ILE A 110 -11.78 -18.17 -6.05
N PRO A 111 -11.91 -19.40 -6.56
CA PRO A 111 -13.14 -20.16 -6.39
C PRO A 111 -13.31 -20.53 -4.91
N ASP A 112 -14.56 -20.53 -4.45
CA ASP A 112 -14.95 -20.93 -3.09
C ASP A 112 -14.57 -22.40 -2.79
#